data_AF-A0A1F2S097-F1
#
_entry.id   AF-A0A1F2S097-F1
#
_cell.length_a   1.000
_cell.length_b   1.000
_cell.length_c   1.000
_cell.angle_alpha   90.00
_cell.angle_beta   90.00
_cell.angle_gamma   90.00
#
_symmetry.space_group_name_H-M   'P 1'
#
loop_
_entity.id
_entity.type
_entity.pdbx_description
1 polymer ?
#
loop_
_entity_poly.entity_id
_entity_poly.type
_entity_poly.pdbx_seq_one_letter_code
_entity_poly.pdbx_strand_id
1 'polypeptide(L)'
;MTDPKPAGEALSSGRATFRQFCAPCHGPNGKGNGAVAPLLRKAPADLTQIRRRYNGIFPQADLEATLLATSRDRTPLRLGTDELLWGPVFQSLSATPESARARVVELLTYLESVQER
;
A
#
# COMPACT_ATOMS: atom_id res chain seq x y z
N MET A 1 -9.41 1.12 33.14
CA MET A 1 -8.14 0.59 32.60
C MET A 1 -8.35 0.28 31.13
N THR A 2 -7.77 1.05 30.22
CA THR A 2 -7.72 0.69 28.80
C THR A 2 -6.35 0.08 28.55
N ASP A 3 -6.29 -1.24 28.44
CA ASP A 3 -5.06 -1.93 28.08
C ASP A 3 -4.55 -1.43 26.72
N PRO A 4 -3.24 -1.17 26.57
CA PRO A 4 -2.68 -0.85 25.27
C PRO A 4 -2.73 -2.11 24.39
N LYS A 5 -3.49 -2.02 23.30
CA LYS A 5 -3.52 -3.01 22.23
C LYS A 5 -2.07 -3.30 21.78
N PRO A 6 -1.63 -4.57 21.72
CA PRO A 6 -0.24 -4.90 21.38
C PRO A 6 0.11 -4.30 20.00
N ALA A 7 1.33 -3.78 19.86
CA ALA A 7 1.78 -3.00 18.71
C ALA A 7 1.61 -3.71 17.34
N GLY A 8 1.50 -5.05 17.32
CA GLY A 8 1.20 -5.82 16.12
C GLY A 8 -0.25 -5.69 15.62
N GLU A 9 -1.18 -5.35 16.51
CA GLU A 9 -2.61 -5.26 16.22
C GLU A 9 -3.05 -3.80 15.98
N ALA A 10 -2.24 -2.80 16.35
CA ALA A 10 -2.46 -1.39 15.97
C ALA A 10 -2.22 -1.13 14.47
N LEU A 11 -1.42 -1.98 13.82
CA LEU A 11 -1.19 -1.97 12.37
C LEU A 11 -2.22 -2.79 11.60
N SER A 12 -3.24 -3.36 12.24
CA SER A 12 -4.23 -4.21 11.56
C SER A 12 -5.13 -3.44 10.58
N SER A 13 -5.26 -2.12 10.74
CA SER A 13 -6.04 -1.32 9.80
C SER A 13 -5.24 -0.90 8.56
N GLY A 14 -5.91 -0.88 7.41
CA GLY A 14 -5.32 -0.40 6.15
C GLY A 14 -4.80 1.03 6.22
N ARG A 15 -5.48 1.91 6.97
CA ARG A 15 -5.04 3.29 7.20
C ARG A 15 -3.72 3.35 7.98
N ALA A 16 -3.55 2.51 9.01
CA ALA A 16 -2.31 2.47 9.78
C ALA A 16 -1.14 1.95 8.92
N THR A 17 -1.40 0.87 8.17
CA THR A 17 -0.44 0.32 7.20
C THR A 17 -0.03 1.39 6.18
N PHE A 18 -0.98 2.12 5.60
CA PHE A 18 -0.69 3.22 4.68
C PHE A 18 0.18 4.31 5.32
N ARG A 19 -0.17 4.77 6.53
CA ARG A 19 0.58 5.83 7.22
C ARG A 19 2.03 5.42 7.50
N GLN A 20 2.27 4.15 7.83
CA GLN A 20 3.61 3.69 8.15
C GLN A 20 4.46 3.43 6.90
N PHE A 21 3.89 2.77 5.89
CA PHE A 21 4.68 2.24 4.77
C PHE A 21 4.52 3.03 3.47
N CYS A 22 3.36 3.65 3.23
CA CYS A 22 3.08 4.33 1.97
C CYS A 22 3.26 5.85 2.08
N ALA A 23 2.81 6.45 3.17
CA ALA A 23 2.83 7.90 3.38
C ALA A 23 4.22 8.56 3.40
N PRO A 24 5.33 7.89 3.80
CA PRO A 24 6.66 8.50 3.68
C PRO A 24 6.97 8.96 2.25
N CYS A 25 6.56 8.18 1.24
CA CYS A 25 6.74 8.51 -0.18
C CYS A 25 5.51 9.23 -0.75
N HIS A 26 4.31 8.71 -0.52
CA HIS A 26 3.08 9.20 -1.14
C HIS A 26 2.39 10.32 -0.37
N GLY A 27 2.90 10.72 0.79
CA GLY A 27 2.30 11.75 1.64
C GLY A 27 1.16 11.24 2.52
N PRO A 28 0.83 11.97 3.61
CA PRO A 28 -0.22 11.57 4.55
C PRO A 28 -1.61 11.53 3.91
N ASN A 29 -1.81 12.24 2.79
CA ASN A 29 -3.04 12.27 2.00
C ASN A 29 -2.95 11.44 0.70
N GLY A 30 -1.83 10.76 0.43
CA GLY A 30 -1.64 9.93 -0.76
C GLY A 30 -1.31 10.68 -2.05
N LYS A 31 -1.13 12.01 -2.01
CA LYS A 31 -0.97 12.85 -3.22
C LYS A 31 0.45 12.92 -3.80
N GLY A 32 1.36 12.05 -3.36
CA GLY A 32 2.73 12.01 -3.85
C GLY A 32 3.68 13.01 -3.19
N ASN A 33 3.25 13.71 -2.15
CA ASN A 33 4.01 14.77 -1.46
C ASN A 33 4.62 14.30 -0.12
N GLY A 34 5.07 13.04 -0.06
CA GLY A 34 5.69 12.47 1.14
C GLY A 34 7.02 13.13 1.48
N ALA A 35 7.42 13.02 2.75
CA ALA A 35 8.65 13.63 3.27
C ALA A 35 9.90 13.18 2.51
N VAL A 36 9.92 11.94 1.98
CA VAL A 36 11.05 11.44 1.18
C VAL A 36 10.86 11.66 -0.32
N ALA A 37 9.70 12.13 -0.78
CA ALA A 37 9.42 12.34 -2.21
C ALA A 37 10.46 13.22 -2.93
N PRO A 38 10.97 14.32 -2.34
CA PRO A 38 12.02 15.13 -2.98
C PRO A 38 13.36 14.42 -3.17
N LEU A 39 13.60 13.33 -2.45
CA LEU A 39 14.84 12.54 -2.52
C LEU A 39 14.78 11.44 -3.58
N LEU A 40 13.60 11.18 -4.16
CA LEU A 40 13.40 10.11 -5.13
C LEU A 40 13.66 10.59 -6.55
N ARG A 41 14.31 9.75 -7.36
CA ARG A 41 14.57 10.03 -8.79
C ARG A 41 13.29 10.23 -9.60
N LYS A 42 12.23 9.52 -9.22
CA LYS A 42 10.90 9.61 -9.83
C LYS A 42 9.91 10.04 -8.77
N ALA A 43 9.11 11.05 -9.08
CA ALA A 43 8.04 11.52 -8.21
C ALA A 43 7.06 10.36 -7.90
N PRO A 44 6.73 10.13 -6.62
CA PRO A 44 5.70 9.18 -6.23
C PRO A 44 4.35 9.52 -6.87
N ALA A 45 3.63 8.50 -7.31
CA ALA A 45 2.32 8.70 -7.91
C ALA A 45 1.29 9.22 -6.89
N ASP A 46 0.29 9.96 -7.37
CA ASP A 46 -0.90 10.26 -6.57
C ASP A 46 -1.77 9.00 -6.46
N LEU A 47 -1.81 8.42 -5.26
CA LEU A 47 -2.56 7.20 -4.95
C LEU A 47 -4.07 7.47 -4.84
N THR A 48 -4.54 8.72 -4.76
CA THR A 48 -5.98 9.05 -4.79
C THR A 48 -6.55 9.06 -6.21
N GLN A 49 -5.69 8.94 -7.23
CA GLN A 49 -6.06 8.95 -8.65
C GLN A 49 -5.95 7.57 -9.31
N ILE A 50 -5.81 6.49 -8.55
CA ILE A 50 -5.75 5.13 -9.11
C ILE A 50 -7.00 4.88 -9.95
N ARG A 51 -8.20 5.13 -9.40
CA ARG A 51 -9.46 4.91 -10.11
C ARG A 51 -9.50 5.64 -11.45
N ARG A 52 -9.08 6.91 -11.49
CA ARG A 52 -9.01 7.69 -12.74
C ARG A 52 -8.01 7.11 -13.75
N ARG A 53 -6.85 6.64 -13.27
CA ARG A 53 -5.82 6.00 -14.12
C ARG A 53 -6.27 4.68 -14.74
N TYR A 54 -7.21 3.99 -14.09
CA TYR A 54 -7.78 2.72 -14.54
C TYR A 54 -9.23 2.90 -15.02
N ASN A 55 -9.49 3.96 -15.79
CA ASN A 55 -10.77 4.18 -16.49
C ASN A 55 -12.02 4.17 -15.59
N GLY A 56 -11.90 4.72 -14.37
CA GLY A 56 -13.00 4.78 -13.41
C GLY A 56 -13.15 3.53 -12.54
N ILE A 57 -12.31 2.51 -12.73
CA ILE A 57 -12.34 1.25 -11.97
C ILE A 57 -11.15 1.24 -11.01
N PHE A 58 -11.36 0.78 -9.78
CA PHE A 58 -10.26 0.50 -8.85
C PHE A 58 -9.80 -0.96 -9.04
N PRO A 59 -8.60 -1.23 -9.57
CA PRO A 59 -8.16 -2.57 -9.96
C PRO A 59 -7.67 -3.36 -8.74
N GLN A 60 -8.57 -3.66 -7.80
CA GLN A 60 -8.22 -4.25 -6.50
C GLN A 60 -7.44 -5.57 -6.65
N ALA A 61 -7.90 -6.49 -7.51
CA ALA A 61 -7.25 -7.78 -7.70
C ALA A 61 -5.81 -7.66 -8.22
N ASP A 62 -5.57 -6.78 -9.18
CA ASP A 62 -4.25 -6.56 -9.76
C ASP A 62 -3.29 -5.89 -8.77
N LEU A 63 -3.81 -4.94 -7.97
CA LEU A 63 -3.05 -4.31 -6.90
C LEU A 63 -2.70 -5.31 -5.79
N GLU A 64 -3.63 -6.18 -5.42
CA GLU A 64 -3.41 -7.23 -4.42
C GLU A 64 -2.33 -8.20 -4.88
N ALA A 65 -2.44 -8.72 -6.11
CA ALA A 65 -1.45 -9.60 -6.71
C ALA A 65 -0.07 -8.93 -6.79
N THR A 66 -0.02 -7.64 -7.15
CA THR A 66 1.22 -6.86 -7.21
C THR A 66 1.87 -6.69 -5.83
N LEU A 67 1.09 -6.36 -4.80
CA LEU A 67 1.60 -6.12 -3.44
C LEU A 67 2.02 -7.41 -2.73
N LEU A 68 1.45 -8.57 -3.12
CA LEU A 68 1.83 -9.88 -2.61
C LEU A 68 2.92 -10.58 -3.43
N ALA A 69 3.29 -10.03 -4.60
CA ALA A 69 4.29 -10.64 -5.46
C ALA A 69 5.67 -10.69 -4.78
N THR A 70 6.30 -11.86 -4.85
CA THR A 70 7.67 -12.10 -4.39
C THR A 70 8.68 -12.09 -5.53
N SER A 71 8.24 -11.85 -6.76
CA SER A 71 9.08 -11.73 -7.95
C SER A 71 8.47 -10.78 -8.98
N ARG A 72 9.33 -10.10 -9.74
CA ARG A 72 8.95 -9.01 -10.67
C ARG A 72 8.24 -9.49 -11.93
N ASP A 73 8.49 -10.73 -12.35
CA ASP A 73 7.80 -11.37 -13.47
C ASP A 73 6.32 -11.65 -13.17
N ARG A 74 5.92 -11.59 -11.89
CA ARG A 74 4.57 -11.93 -11.40
C ARG A 74 3.76 -10.72 -10.94
N THR A 75 4.17 -9.49 -11.27
CA THR A 75 3.41 -8.28 -10.93
C THR A 75 2.54 -7.81 -12.11
N PRO A 76 1.19 -7.81 -11.97
CA PRO A 76 0.31 -7.27 -13.01
C PRO A 76 0.49 -5.77 -13.25
N LEU A 77 0.88 -5.03 -12.19
CA LEU A 77 1.07 -3.59 -12.22
C LEU A 77 2.50 -3.22 -11.83
N ARG A 78 3.04 -2.18 -12.46
CA ARG A 78 4.35 -1.63 -12.10
C ARG A 78 4.18 -0.49 -11.10
N LEU A 79 4.72 -0.64 -9.90
CA LEU A 79 4.58 0.33 -8.81
C LEU A 79 5.73 1.35 -8.74
N GLY A 80 6.74 1.25 -9.61
CA GLY A 80 7.85 2.20 -9.66
C GLY A 80 9.02 1.75 -10.53
N THR A 81 10.10 2.54 -10.56
CA THR A 81 11.35 2.19 -11.28
C THR A 81 12.36 1.47 -10.38
N ASP A 82 12.32 1.72 -9.07
CA ASP A 82 13.16 1.08 -8.05
C ASP A 82 12.31 0.14 -7.17
N GLU A 83 11.57 -0.76 -7.82
CA GLU A 83 10.55 -1.62 -7.19
C GLU A 83 11.12 -2.45 -6.03
N LEU A 84 10.88 -1.95 -4.82
CA LEU A 84 10.75 -2.78 -3.63
C LEU A 84 9.64 -3.78 -3.90
N LEU A 85 9.97 -5.07 -3.84
CA LEU A 85 8.96 -6.11 -3.76
C LEU A 85 8.30 -5.99 -2.39
N TRP A 86 7.04 -5.57 -2.38
CA TRP A 86 6.27 -5.44 -1.14
C TRP A 86 5.82 -6.79 -0.58
N GLY A 87 5.77 -7.84 -1.39
CA GLY A 87 5.36 -9.19 -0.96
C GLY A 87 6.17 -9.69 0.23
N PRO A 88 7.52 -9.75 0.16
CA PRO A 88 8.36 -10.13 1.28
C PRO A 88 8.20 -9.24 2.51
N VAL A 89 7.97 -7.93 2.32
CA VAL A 89 7.72 -7.00 3.43
C VAL A 89 6.42 -7.36 4.14
N PHE A 90 5.31 -7.50 3.42
CA PHE A 90 4.03 -7.86 4.00
C PHE A 90 4.03 -9.26 4.61
N GLN A 91 4.78 -10.21 4.03
CA GLN A 91 5.00 -11.52 4.62
C GLN A 91 5.75 -11.42 5.95
N SER A 92 6.82 -10.62 6.03
CA SER A 92 7.59 -10.44 7.27
C SER A 92 6.82 -9.74 8.40
N LEU A 93 5.84 -8.91 8.05
CA LEU A 93 4.98 -8.16 9.00
C LEU A 93 3.77 -8.97 9.48
N SER A 94 3.66 -10.23 9.06
CA SER A 94 2.48 -11.04 9.24
C SER A 94 2.85 -12.44 9.75
N ALA A 95 2.01 -13.00 10.62
CA ALA A 95 2.29 -14.30 11.22
C ALA A 95 2.12 -15.46 10.22
N THR A 96 1.22 -15.29 9.26
CA THR A 96 0.90 -16.29 8.22
C THR A 96 0.67 -15.62 6.85
N PRO A 97 0.75 -16.37 5.74
CA PRO A 97 0.41 -15.86 4.41
C PRO A 97 -1.02 -15.29 4.33
N GLU A 98 -1.98 -15.91 5.01
CA GLU A 98 -3.37 -15.46 5.05
C GLU A 98 -3.49 -14.12 5.75
N SER A 99 -2.76 -13.93 6.87
CA SER A 99 -2.72 -12.65 7.56
C SER A 99 -1.98 -11.56 6.77
N ALA A 100 -0.99 -11.92 5.94
CA ALA A 100 -0.36 -10.99 4.98
C ALA A 100 -1.36 -10.54 3.91
N ARG A 101 -2.11 -11.49 3.34
CA ARG A 101 -3.19 -11.19 2.40
C ARG A 101 -4.25 -10.29 3.02
N ALA A 102 -4.72 -10.60 4.23
CA ALA A 102 -5.71 -9.79 4.94
C ALA A 102 -5.22 -8.34 5.15
N ARG A 103 -3.96 -8.15 5.55
CA ARG A 103 -3.34 -6.83 5.69
C ARG A 103 -3.32 -6.05 4.36
N VAL A 104 -2.99 -6.71 3.26
CA VAL A 104 -3.01 -6.09 1.92
C VAL A 104 -4.43 -5.72 1.52
N VAL A 105 -5.41 -6.59 1.74
CA VAL A 105 -6.82 -6.29 1.44
C VAL A 105 -7.30 -5.07 2.22
N GLU A 106 -7.02 -4.99 3.52
CA GLU A 106 -7.36 -3.83 4.36
C GLU A 106 -6.72 -2.54 3.84
N LEU A 107 -5.44 -2.60 3.44
CA LEU A 107 -4.74 -1.48 2.80
C LEU A 107 -5.44 -1.04 1.50
N LEU A 108 -5.85 -1.98 0.66
CA LEU A 108 -6.54 -1.69 -0.60
C LEU A 108 -7.93 -1.11 -0.37
N THR A 109 -8.67 -1.61 0.62
CA THR A 109 -9.96 -1.02 1.04
C THR A 109 -9.77 0.44 1.47
N TYR A 110 -8.72 0.73 2.23
CA TYR A 110 -8.40 2.12 2.58
C TYR A 110 -8.06 2.95 1.33
N LEU A 111 -7.21 2.45 0.44
CA LEU A 111 -6.83 3.15 -0.79
C LEU A 111 -8.04 3.41 -1.68
N GLU A 112 -8.96 2.46 -1.82
CA GLU A 112 -10.20 2.67 -2.56
C GLU A 112 -11.08 3.76 -1.92
N SER A 113 -11.19 3.77 -0.59
CA SER A 113 -12.01 4.76 0.14
C SER A 113 -11.54 6.20 -0.02
N VAL A 114 -10.27 6.42 -0.38
CA VAL A 114 -9.68 7.75 -0.55
C VAL A 114 -9.54 8.17 -2.02
N GLN A 115 -10.11 7.41 -2.96
CA GLN A 115 -10.11 7.80 -4.37
C GLN A 115 -10.93 9.06 -4.59
N GLU A 116 -10.35 10.02 -5.30
CA GLU A 116 -11.08 11.21 -5.74
C GLU A 116 -12.00 10.85 -6.90
N ARG A 117 -13.20 11.43 -6.90
CA ARG A 117 -14.14 11.33 -8.03
C ARG A 117 -13.54 11.96 -9.27
#